data_AF-A0A2V8PNZ8-F1
#
_entry.id   AF-A0A2V8PNZ8-F1
#
_cell.length_a   1.000
_cell.length_b   1.000
_cell.length_c   1.000
_cell.angle_alpha   90.00
_cell.angle_beta   90.00
_cell.angle_gamma   90.00
#
_symmetry.space_group_name_H-M   'P 1'
#
loop_
_entity.id
_entity.type
_entity.pdbx_description
1 polymer ?
#
loop_
_entity_poly.entity_id
_entity_poly.type
_entity_poly.pdbx_seq_one_letter_code
_entity_poly.pdbx_strand_id
1 'polypeptide(L)'
;MAGDSPPLNDDHHMTDNQTDSRGAGTSDSDQSELAHSIIESLLDHTRVVSDLIALMAQALDQDTTKALTQTPQWQAYLESRRRLEHTREEVDKFADMMNQTGQD
;
A
#
# COMPACT_ATOMS: atom_id res chain seq x y z
N MET A 1 -62.16 -15.04 43.90
CA MET A 1 -62.98 -15.36 42.72
C MET A 1 -62.73 -14.31 41.67
N ALA A 2 -62.42 -14.76 40.44
CA ALA A 2 -62.41 -14.10 39.11
C ALA A 2 -62.01 -12.61 39.07
N GLY A 3 -60.90 -12.25 38.42
CA GLY A 3 -60.78 -12.23 36.94
C GLY A 3 -61.25 -10.85 36.48
N ASP A 4 -60.38 -10.00 35.95
CA ASP A 4 -60.28 -9.85 34.49
C ASP A 4 -58.99 -9.10 34.12
N SER A 5 -58.26 -9.63 33.15
CA SER A 5 -57.11 -9.00 32.52
C SER A 5 -57.59 -8.25 31.27
N PRO A 6 -57.05 -7.08 30.91
CA PRO A 6 -57.10 -6.65 29.52
C PRO A 6 -56.03 -7.40 28.69
N PRO A 7 -56.37 -7.91 27.49
CA PRO A 7 -55.44 -8.62 26.62
C PRO A 7 -54.92 -7.74 25.45
N LEU A 8 -53.96 -8.32 24.72
CA LEU A 8 -53.59 -8.10 23.31
C LEU A 8 -52.76 -6.84 22.93
N ASN A 9 -51.48 -7.04 22.64
CA ASN A 9 -51.01 -7.26 21.26
C ASN A 9 -49.50 -7.60 21.22
N ASP A 10 -49.21 -8.88 20.97
CA ASP A 10 -48.01 -9.31 20.25
C ASP A 10 -48.28 -9.12 18.76
N ASP A 11 -47.43 -8.38 18.03
CA ASP A 11 -47.05 -8.73 16.66
C ASP A 11 -45.98 -7.77 16.12
N HIS A 12 -44.83 -8.36 15.82
CA HIS A 12 -43.92 -8.05 14.71
C HIS A 12 -43.61 -6.58 14.37
N HIS A 13 -42.38 -6.16 14.67
CA HIS A 13 -41.33 -6.21 13.64
C HIS A 13 -39.97 -6.14 14.32
N MET A 14 -39.19 -7.21 14.15
CA MET A 14 -37.73 -7.13 14.16
C MET A 14 -37.36 -6.00 13.20
N THR A 15 -37.10 -4.80 13.72
CA THR A 15 -36.38 -3.83 12.92
C THR A 15 -34.93 -4.15 13.19
N ASP A 16 -34.46 -5.13 12.41
CA ASP A 16 -33.07 -5.26 12.01
C ASP A 16 -32.61 -3.85 11.59
N ASN A 17 -32.15 -3.06 12.55
CA ASN A 17 -31.20 -2.00 12.24
C ASN A 17 -29.85 -2.70 12.08
N GLN A 18 -29.81 -3.56 11.07
CA GLN A 18 -28.64 -3.92 10.30
C GLN A 18 -28.21 -2.59 9.68
N THR A 19 -27.54 -1.77 10.50
CA THR A 19 -26.72 -0.66 10.05
C THR A 19 -25.67 -1.29 9.18
N ASP A 20 -26.06 -1.37 7.91
CA ASP A 20 -25.29 -1.44 6.69
C ASP A 20 -23.79 -1.44 7.02
N SER A 21 -23.24 -2.64 7.20
CA SER A 21 -21.80 -2.89 7.16
C SER A 21 -21.31 -2.72 5.72
N ARG A 22 -21.62 -1.58 5.11
CA ARG A 22 -21.04 -1.09 3.86
C ARG A 22 -19.80 -0.27 4.14
N GLY A 23 -18.96 -0.78 5.04
CA GLY A 23 -17.53 -0.71 4.81
C GLY A 23 -17.21 -1.96 4.01
N ALA A 24 -17.41 -1.92 2.68
CA ALA A 24 -16.78 -2.90 1.81
C ALA A 24 -15.27 -2.72 2.03
N GLY A 25 -14.71 -3.49 2.97
CA GLY A 25 -13.29 -3.59 3.14
C GLY A 25 -12.75 -4.01 1.79
N THR A 26 -11.95 -3.15 1.17
CA THR A 26 -11.09 -3.54 0.06
C THR A 26 -10.43 -4.84 0.48
N SER A 27 -10.70 -5.92 -0.26
CA SER A 27 -10.24 -7.24 0.14
C SER A 27 -8.73 -7.21 0.32
N ASP A 28 -8.16 -8.04 1.19
CA ASP A 28 -6.72 -8.03 1.46
C ASP A 28 -5.90 -8.20 0.16
N SER A 29 -6.47 -8.90 -0.84
CA SER A 29 -5.95 -8.99 -2.21
C SER A 29 -5.89 -7.64 -2.93
N ASP A 30 -6.98 -6.85 -2.89
CA ASP A 30 -7.03 -5.52 -3.54
C ASP A 30 -6.00 -4.56 -2.91
N GLN A 31 -5.78 -4.66 -1.61
CA GLN A 31 -4.77 -3.85 -0.91
C GLN A 31 -3.35 -4.28 -1.27
N SER A 32 -3.12 -5.58 -1.42
CA SER A 32 -1.86 -6.15 -1.88
C SER A 32 -1.50 -5.67 -3.28
N GLU A 33 -2.43 -5.81 -4.23
CA GLU A 33 -2.25 -5.37 -5.62
C GLU A 33 -1.98 -3.87 -5.71
N LEU A 34 -2.70 -3.06 -4.92
CA LEU A 34 -2.46 -1.62 -4.84
C LEU A 34 -1.05 -1.31 -4.34
N ALA A 35 -0.60 -1.95 -3.25
CA ALA A 35 0.74 -1.75 -2.70
C ALA A 35 1.85 -2.10 -3.71
N HIS A 36 1.71 -3.23 -4.43
CA HIS A 36 2.63 -3.60 -5.51
C HIS A 36 2.64 -2.56 -6.64
N SER A 37 1.47 -2.09 -7.08
CA SER A 37 1.37 -1.11 -8.17
C SER A 37 2.05 0.22 -7.82
N ILE A 38 1.90 0.69 -6.59
CA ILE A 38 2.53 1.92 -6.08
C ILE A 38 4.05 1.75 -6.09
N ILE A 39 4.57 0.64 -5.54
CA ILE A 39 6.01 0.42 -5.45
C ILE A 39 6.64 0.22 -6.82
N GLU A 40 5.99 -0.53 -7.73
CA GLU A 40 6.51 -0.71 -9.08
C GLU A 40 6.57 0.64 -9.81
N SER A 41 5.55 1.51 -9.66
CA SER A 41 5.58 2.86 -10.23
C SER A 41 6.73 3.71 -9.67
N LEU A 42 7.00 3.64 -8.36
CA LEU A 42 8.11 4.36 -7.75
C LEU A 42 9.49 3.83 -8.20
N LEU A 43 9.62 2.52 -8.36
CA LEU A 43 10.84 1.88 -8.86
C LEU A 43 11.10 2.25 -10.31
N ASP A 44 10.07 2.21 -11.14
CA ASP A 44 10.15 2.63 -12.54
C ASP A 44 10.56 4.10 -12.67
N HIS A 45 9.94 4.99 -11.88
CA HIS A 45 10.34 6.39 -11.81
C HIS A 45 11.82 6.55 -11.41
N THR A 46 12.28 5.75 -10.44
CA THR A 46 13.69 5.76 -10.00
C THR A 46 14.66 5.30 -11.11
N ARG A 47 14.26 4.32 -11.94
CA ARG A 47 15.03 3.88 -13.11
C ARG A 47 15.17 5.00 -14.14
N VAL A 48 14.06 5.67 -14.49
CA VAL A 48 14.08 6.81 -15.41
C VAL A 48 14.99 7.94 -14.90
N VAL A 49 14.97 8.21 -13.59
CA VAL A 49 15.87 9.19 -12.97
C VAL A 49 17.34 8.73 -13.04
N SER A 50 17.64 7.44 -12.82
CA SER A 50 19.00 6.89 -13.00
C SER A 50 19.49 7.08 -14.44
N ASP A 51 18.65 6.82 -15.43
CA ASP A 51 19.00 7.00 -16.84
C ASP A 51 19.27 8.48 -17.17
N LEU A 52 18.44 9.38 -16.65
CA LEU A 52 18.66 10.82 -16.80
C LEU A 52 19.98 11.26 -16.16
N ILE A 53 20.32 10.74 -14.98
CA ILE A 53 21.60 11.00 -14.33
C ILE A 53 22.77 10.50 -15.20
N ALA A 54 22.64 9.32 -15.81
CA ALA A 54 23.68 8.79 -16.71
C ALA A 54 23.86 9.68 -17.96
N LEU A 55 22.77 10.19 -18.53
CA LEU A 55 22.82 11.16 -19.63
C LEU A 55 23.45 12.49 -19.20
N MET A 56 23.11 13.00 -18.01
CA MET A 56 23.74 14.20 -17.46
C MET A 56 25.24 13.99 -17.23
N ALA A 57 25.65 12.83 -16.72
CA ALA A 57 27.06 12.51 -16.52
C ALA A 57 27.86 12.46 -17.83
N GLN A 58 27.24 12.09 -18.95
CA GLN A 58 27.86 12.16 -20.28
C GLN A 58 28.01 13.60 -20.79
N ALA A 59 27.10 14.50 -20.38
CA ALA A 59 27.13 15.91 -20.76
C ALA A 59 28.07 16.75 -19.90
N LEU A 60 28.37 16.28 -18.68
CA LEU A 60 29.31 16.90 -17.76
C LEU A 60 30.74 16.40 -18.01
N ASP A 61 31.72 17.22 -17.67
CA ASP A 61 33.11 16.77 -17.64
C ASP A 61 33.35 15.76 -16.49
N GLN A 62 34.44 15.01 -16.61
CA GLN A 62 34.77 13.93 -15.67
C GLN A 62 35.02 14.43 -14.25
N ASP A 63 35.62 15.61 -14.09
CA ASP A 63 35.94 16.16 -12.77
C ASP A 63 34.67 16.64 -12.06
N THR A 64 33.75 17.27 -12.79
CA THR A 64 32.44 17.66 -12.29
C THR A 64 31.61 16.44 -11.87
N THR A 65 31.59 15.38 -12.68
CA THR A 65 30.90 14.13 -12.33
C THR A 65 31.50 13.48 -11.09
N LYS A 66 32.83 13.46 -10.98
CA LYS A 66 33.53 12.94 -9.80
C LYS A 66 33.22 13.75 -8.55
N ALA A 67 33.20 15.07 -8.64
CA ALA A 67 32.82 15.95 -7.54
C ALA A 67 31.37 15.69 -7.08
N LEU A 68 30.43 15.55 -8.04
CA LEU A 68 29.02 15.26 -7.75
C LEU A 68 28.83 13.95 -6.99
N THR A 69 29.52 12.88 -7.40
CA THR A 69 29.41 11.55 -6.73
C THR A 69 30.01 11.53 -5.31
N GLN A 70 30.79 12.54 -4.93
CA GLN A 70 31.35 12.70 -3.58
C GLN A 70 30.44 13.53 -2.66
N THR A 71 29.35 14.09 -3.18
CA THR A 71 28.43 14.91 -2.39
C THR A 71 27.57 14.06 -1.46
N PRO A 72 27.13 14.61 -0.29
CA PRO A 72 26.15 13.95 0.57
C PRO A 72 24.83 13.66 -0.15
N GLN A 73 24.43 14.49 -1.10
CA GLN A 73 23.21 14.34 -1.90
C GLN A 73 23.26 13.07 -2.76
N TRP A 74 24.42 12.76 -3.35
CA TRP A 74 24.62 11.53 -4.09
C TRP A 74 24.46 10.28 -3.21
N GLN A 75 25.05 10.32 -2.01
CA GLN A 75 24.90 9.22 -1.04
C GLN A 75 23.43 9.05 -0.61
N ALA A 76 22.74 10.16 -0.33
CA ALA A 76 21.32 10.15 0.01
C ALA A 76 20.45 9.56 -1.12
N TYR A 77 20.77 9.88 -2.39
CA TYR A 77 20.11 9.28 -3.56
C TYR A 77 20.31 7.76 -3.62
N LEU A 78 21.56 7.29 -3.50
CA LEU A 78 21.88 5.86 -3.53
C LEU A 78 21.21 5.11 -2.38
N GLU A 79 21.20 5.69 -1.18
CA GLU A 79 20.54 5.11 -0.02
C GLU A 79 19.03 5.05 -0.21
N SER A 80 18.42 6.13 -0.72
CA SER A 80 16.98 6.17 -1.04
C SER A 80 16.60 5.09 -2.05
N ARG A 81 17.42 4.89 -3.08
CA ARG A 81 17.19 3.83 -4.07
C ARG A 81 17.25 2.44 -3.43
N ARG A 82 18.26 2.17 -2.60
CA ARG A 82 18.37 0.88 -1.87
C ARG A 82 17.17 0.64 -0.96
N ARG A 83 16.72 1.67 -0.21
CA ARG A 83 15.53 1.54 0.65
C ARG A 83 14.29 1.20 -0.16
N LEU A 84 14.11 1.81 -1.34
CA LEU A 84 12.97 1.53 -2.21
C LEU A 84 12.99 0.09 -2.74
N GLU A 85 14.16 -0.42 -3.13
CA GLU A 85 14.37 -1.81 -3.54
C GLU A 85 14.03 -2.77 -2.39
N HIS A 86 14.44 -2.45 -1.15
CA HIS A 86 14.08 -3.24 0.03
C HIS A 86 12.57 -3.20 0.33
N THR A 87 11.94 -2.03 0.23
CA THR A 87 10.48 -1.90 0.45
C THR A 87 9.67 -2.76 -0.52
N ARG A 88 10.16 -2.95 -1.75
CA ARG A 88 9.56 -3.92 -2.69
C ARG A 88 9.60 -5.33 -2.13
N GLU A 89 10.76 -5.78 -1.68
CA GLU A 89 10.90 -7.13 -1.10
C GLU A 89 10.02 -7.32 0.15
N GLU A 90 9.85 -6.27 0.95
CA GLU A 90 8.96 -6.29 2.11
C GLU A 90 7.48 -6.38 1.72
N VAL A 91 7.06 -5.66 0.68
CA VAL A 91 5.69 -5.76 0.17
C VAL A 91 5.43 -7.10 -0.51
N ASP A 92 6.38 -7.63 -1.26
CA ASP A 92 6.27 -8.98 -1.84
C ASP A 92 6.04 -10.03 -0.72
N LYS A 93 6.80 -9.96 0.37
CA LYS A 93 6.60 -10.84 1.54
C LYS A 93 5.25 -10.61 2.23
N PHE A 94 4.84 -9.36 2.38
CA PHE A 94 3.57 -9.02 3.01
C PHE A 94 2.38 -9.55 2.20
N ALA A 95 2.42 -9.41 0.88
CA ALA A 95 1.46 -9.96 -0.06
C ALA A 95 1.35 -11.49 0.07
N ASP A 96 2.49 -12.18 0.08
CA ASP A 96 2.55 -13.64 0.25
C ASP A 96 1.91 -14.10 1.56
N MET A 97 2.15 -13.36 2.65
CA MET A 97 1.56 -13.66 3.97
C MET A 97 0.04 -13.44 3.99
N MET A 98 -0.46 -12.38 3.36
CA MET A 98 -1.91 -12.13 3.26
C MET A 98 -2.62 -13.20 2.43
N ASN A 99 -2.02 -13.62 1.32
CA ASN A 99 -2.58 -14.67 0.46
C ASN A 99 -2.66 -16.04 1.17
N GLN A 100 -1.73 -16.32 2.09
CA GLN A 100 -1.76 -17.55 2.90
C GLN A 100 -2.81 -17.49 4.00
N THR A 101 -3.03 -16.33 4.62
CA THR A 101 -3.97 -16.18 5.75
C THR A 101 -5.43 -16.09 5.30
N GLY A 102 -5.69 -15.66 4.05
CA GLY A 102 -7.03 -15.64 3.46
C GLY A 102 -7.53 -16.99 2.91
N GLN A 103 -6.72 -18.05 3.00
CA GLN A 103 -7.07 -19.41 2.53
C GLN A 103 -7.41 -20.39 3.67
N ASP A 104 -7.30 -19.99 4.94
CA ASP A 104 -7.74 -20.72 6.13
C ASP A 104 -9.09 -20.19 6.66
#